data_AF-A0A1Q4A5V2-F1
#
_entry.id   AF-A0A1Q4A5V2-F1
#
_cell.length_a   1.000
_cell.length_b   1.000
_cell.length_c   1.000
_cell.angle_alpha   90.00
_cell.angle_beta   90.00
_cell.angle_gamma   90.00
#
_symmetry.space_group_name_H-M   'P 1'
#
loop_
_entity.id
_entity.type
_entity.pdbx_description
1 polymer ?
#
loop_
_entity_poly.entity_id
_entity_poly.type
_entity_poly.pdbx_seq_one_letter_code
_entity_poly.pdbx_strand_id
1 'polypeptide(L)'
;MATRADKKRARDLVDTLAWDLPEMSPRVGALPPNPDGLEHAAEFEVLPGIKAVCFPDGDSWRGLLVQYDPATGQVTSTMEHQIRAQSDEDAPRWAQLVIYDILASAVKSAPSEAAAAMPRERLAKVSQLLERL
;
A
#
# COMPACT_ATOMS: atom_id res chain seq x y z
N MET A 1 -19.77 -14.35 -0.76
CA MET A 1 -19.44 -14.73 0.64
C MET A 1 -17.95 -15.10 0.75
N ALA A 2 -17.06 -14.13 0.49
CA ALA A 2 -15.60 -14.24 0.65
C ALA A 2 -15.06 -13.37 1.82
N THR A 3 -15.94 -12.57 2.43
CA THR A 3 -15.63 -11.36 3.19
C THR A 3 -14.84 -11.59 4.48
N ARG A 4 -15.13 -12.68 5.22
CA ARG A 4 -14.39 -13.03 6.44
C ARG A 4 -12.97 -13.52 6.15
N ALA A 5 -12.78 -14.23 5.03
CA ALA A 5 -11.46 -14.71 4.62
C ALA A 5 -10.60 -13.53 4.14
N ASP A 6 -11.16 -12.64 3.33
CA ASP A 6 -10.48 -11.44 2.83
C ASP A 6 -10.04 -10.51 3.97
N LYS A 7 -10.90 -10.32 4.98
CA LYS A 7 -10.55 -9.57 6.19
C LYS A 7 -9.34 -10.17 6.91
N LYS A 8 -9.30 -11.50 7.04
CA LYS A 8 -8.20 -12.20 7.69
C LYS A 8 -6.91 -12.04 6.88
N ARG A 9 -6.97 -12.23 5.57
CA ARG A 9 -5.81 -12.06 4.67
C ARG A 9 -5.25 -10.64 4.76
N ALA A 10 -6.11 -9.62 4.69
CA ALA A 10 -5.70 -8.22 4.86
C ALA A 10 -5.08 -7.96 6.25
N ARG A 11 -5.67 -8.52 7.31
CA ARG A 11 -5.13 -8.44 8.68
C ARG A 11 -3.75 -9.08 8.78
N ASP A 12 -3.58 -10.28 8.24
CA ASP A 12 -2.32 -11.02 8.27
C ASP A 12 -1.22 -10.21 7.56
N LEU A 13 -1.50 -9.66 6.37
CA LEU A 13 -0.57 -8.79 5.64
C LEU A 13 -0.17 -7.53 6.45
N VAL A 14 -1.15 -6.87 7.07
CA VAL A 14 -0.91 -5.70 7.93
C VAL A 14 -0.02 -6.08 9.11
N ASP A 15 -0.32 -7.19 9.79
CA ASP A 15 0.39 -7.60 10.99
C ASP A 15 1.83 -8.05 10.65
N THR A 16 2.04 -8.67 9.49
CA THR A 16 3.39 -8.96 8.95
C THR A 16 4.20 -7.68 8.74
N LEU A 17 3.62 -6.67 8.08
CA LEU A 17 4.36 -5.47 7.69
C LEU A 17 4.38 -4.37 8.76
N ALA A 18 3.58 -4.48 9.83
CA ALA A 18 3.53 -3.52 10.94
C ALA A 18 4.90 -3.36 11.64
N TRP A 19 5.68 -4.44 11.72
CA TRP A 19 7.02 -4.42 12.33
C TRP A 19 8.07 -3.80 11.42
N ASP A 20 7.98 -4.06 10.11
CA ASP A 20 8.95 -3.59 9.13
C ASP A 20 8.72 -2.12 8.75
N LEU A 21 7.45 -1.71 8.65
CA LEU A 21 7.02 -0.40 8.13
C LEU A 21 6.11 0.40 9.10
N PRO A 22 6.47 0.57 10.40
CA PRO A 22 5.62 1.24 11.36
C PRO A 22 5.28 2.70 10.98
N GLU A 23 6.18 3.41 10.33
CA GLU A 23 6.00 4.80 9.86
C GLU A 23 4.95 4.96 8.75
N MET A 24 4.56 3.86 8.11
CA MET A 24 3.49 3.83 7.11
C MET A 24 2.14 3.46 7.72
N SER A 25 2.05 3.39 9.06
CA SER A 25 0.80 3.12 9.78
C SER A 25 -0.05 1.99 9.18
N PRO A 26 0.49 0.76 9.03
CA PRO A 26 -0.25 -0.35 8.43
C PRO A 26 -1.56 -0.62 9.18
N ARG A 27 -2.67 -0.71 8.44
CA ARG A 27 -3.99 -0.95 9.05
C ARG A 27 -4.92 -1.68 8.11
N VAL A 28 -5.91 -2.36 8.67
CA VAL A 28 -7.01 -2.92 7.87
C VAL A 28 -8.01 -1.80 7.58
N GLY A 29 -8.25 -1.56 6.30
CA GLY A 29 -9.26 -0.64 5.78
C GLY A 29 -10.53 -1.36 5.30
N ALA A 30 -11.58 -0.57 5.11
CA ALA A 30 -12.79 -1.00 4.41
C ALA A 30 -12.87 -0.29 3.07
N LEU A 31 -13.14 -1.05 2.01
CA LEU A 31 -13.33 -0.50 0.68
C LEU A 31 -14.78 -0.02 0.50
N PRO A 32 -15.02 1.05 -0.27
CA PRO A 32 -16.38 1.44 -0.63
C PRO A 32 -17.05 0.36 -1.49
N PRO A 33 -18.39 0.32 -1.56
CA PRO A 33 -19.10 -0.60 -2.45
C PRO A 33 -18.58 -0.49 -3.89
N ASN A 34 -18.20 -1.63 -4.47
CA ASN A 34 -17.61 -1.72 -5.80
C ASN A 34 -18.15 -2.94 -6.56
N PRO A 35 -18.11 -2.94 -7.91
CA PRO A 35 -18.63 -4.04 -8.74
C PRO A 35 -17.95 -5.38 -8.48
N ASP A 36 -16.70 -5.36 -8.04
CA ASP A 36 -15.88 -6.55 -7.75
C ASP A 36 -16.25 -7.19 -6.40
N GLY A 37 -17.10 -6.53 -5.59
CA GLY A 37 -17.55 -7.04 -4.29
C GLY A 37 -16.46 -7.06 -3.21
N LEU A 38 -15.40 -6.27 -3.39
CA LEU A 38 -14.26 -6.21 -2.48
C LEU A 38 -14.60 -5.38 -1.24
N GLU A 39 -14.31 -5.90 -0.05
CA GLU A 39 -14.73 -5.24 1.20
C GLU A 39 -13.56 -4.78 2.08
N HIS A 40 -12.43 -5.48 2.05
CA HIS A 40 -11.34 -5.27 2.98
C HIS A 40 -10.00 -5.12 2.26
N ALA A 41 -9.14 -4.29 2.83
CA ALA A 41 -7.80 -4.03 2.30
C ALA A 41 -6.80 -3.83 3.43
N ALA A 42 -5.52 -4.08 3.14
CA ALA A 42 -4.40 -3.56 3.90
C ALA A 42 -4.06 -2.16 3.36
N GLU A 43 -4.09 -1.15 4.23
CA GLU A 43 -3.73 0.23 3.91
C GLU A 43 -2.40 0.62 4.53
N PHE A 44 -1.58 1.34 3.75
CA PHE A 44 -0.29 1.87 4.16
C PHE A 44 -0.22 3.35 3.78
N GLU A 45 -0.05 4.22 4.77
CA GLU A 45 0.18 5.66 4.59
C GLU A 45 1.63 5.92 4.14
N VAL A 46 1.85 5.79 2.84
CA VAL A 46 3.19 5.85 2.22
C VAL A 46 3.81 7.24 2.36
N LEU A 47 3.02 8.30 2.19
CA LEU A 47 3.36 9.71 2.44
C LEU A 47 2.08 10.45 2.84
N PRO A 48 2.14 11.60 3.53
CA PRO A 48 0.94 12.38 3.83
C PRO A 48 0.10 12.65 2.58
N GLY A 49 -1.14 12.14 2.58
CA GLY A 49 -2.07 12.29 1.44
C GLY A 49 -1.87 11.28 0.32
N ILE A 50 -1.02 10.26 0.53
CA ILE A 50 -0.74 9.19 -0.42
C ILE A 50 -0.72 7.86 0.33
N LYS A 51 -1.67 6.97 0.01
CA LYS A 51 -1.70 5.61 0.56
C LYS A 51 -1.61 4.53 -0.51
N ALA A 52 -0.97 3.42 -0.16
CA ALA A 52 -1.09 2.17 -0.89
C ALA A 52 -2.24 1.36 -0.26
N VAL A 53 -3.14 0.85 -1.08
CA VAL A 53 -4.27 0.02 -0.66
C VAL A 53 -4.13 -1.33 -1.37
N CYS A 54 -3.83 -2.36 -0.60
CA CYS A 54 -3.62 -3.73 -1.08
C CYS A 54 -4.82 -4.59 -0.70
N PHE A 55 -5.47 -5.23 -1.65
CA PHE A 55 -6.68 -6.02 -1.39
C PHE A 55 -6.62 -7.39 -2.07
N PRO A 56 -7.14 -8.44 -1.40
CA PRO A 56 -7.27 -9.76 -2.00
C PRO A 56 -8.32 -9.72 -3.12
N ASP A 57 -8.04 -10.41 -4.22
CA ASP A 57 -8.94 -10.61 -5.37
C ASP A 57 -8.82 -12.06 -5.87
N GLY A 58 -9.76 -12.91 -5.47
CA GLY A 58 -9.64 -14.36 -5.59
C GLY A 58 -8.40 -14.85 -4.84
N ASP A 59 -7.55 -15.63 -5.49
CA ASP A 59 -6.28 -16.11 -4.92
C ASP A 59 -5.15 -15.07 -5.03
N SER A 60 -5.36 -14.00 -5.78
CA SER A 60 -4.36 -12.96 -6.05
C SER A 60 -4.52 -11.74 -5.14
N TRP A 61 -3.59 -10.79 -5.27
CA TRP A 61 -3.65 -9.47 -4.63
C TRP A 61 -3.50 -8.36 -5.65
N ARG A 62 -4.31 -7.32 -5.49
CA ARG A 62 -4.28 -6.09 -6.29
C ARG A 62 -3.93 -4.90 -5.41
N GLY A 63 -3.23 -3.94 -6.01
CA GLY A 63 -2.76 -2.74 -5.34
C GLY A 63 -3.36 -1.49 -5.97
N LEU A 64 -3.73 -0.52 -5.16
CA LEU A 64 -4.21 0.78 -5.59
C LEU A 64 -3.41 1.87 -4.89
N LEU A 65 -2.82 2.76 -5.67
CA LEU A 65 -2.32 4.04 -5.18
C LEU A 65 -3.52 4.98 -5.04
N VAL A 66 -3.68 5.56 -3.86
CA VAL A 66 -4.74 6.54 -3.57
C VAL A 66 -4.10 7.83 -3.11
N GLN A 67 -4.37 8.91 -3.84
CA GLN A 67 -4.07 10.27 -3.41
C GLN A 67 -5.32 10.89 -2.83
N TYR A 68 -5.16 11.61 -1.72
CA TYR A 68 -6.26 12.23 -1.01
C TYR A 68 -5.81 13.51 -0.32
N ASP A 69 -6.76 14.42 -0.08
CA ASP A 69 -6.52 15.60 0.74
C ASP A 69 -6.39 15.19 2.22
N PRO A 70 -5.23 15.39 2.87
CA PRO A 70 -5.01 14.99 4.25
C PRO A 70 -5.94 15.68 5.26
N ALA A 71 -6.44 16.88 4.93
CA ALA A 71 -7.28 17.66 5.84
C ALA A 71 -8.74 17.19 5.82
N THR A 72 -9.25 16.83 4.64
CA THR A 72 -10.66 16.45 4.45
C THR A 72 -10.87 14.95 4.29
N GLY A 73 -9.81 14.18 4.02
CA GLY A 73 -9.89 12.77 3.65
C GLY A 73 -10.44 12.52 2.25
N GLN A 74 -10.70 13.57 1.46
CA GLN A 74 -11.30 13.43 0.14
C GLN A 74 -10.30 12.82 -0.85
N VAL A 75 -10.69 11.72 -1.50
CA VAL A 75 -9.89 11.11 -2.56
C VAL A 75 -9.85 12.03 -3.78
N THR A 76 -8.64 12.32 -4.25
CA THR A 76 -8.40 13.19 -5.41
C THR A 76 -7.98 12.40 -6.64
N SER A 77 -7.31 11.26 -6.47
CA SER A 77 -6.88 10.39 -7.55
C SER A 77 -6.68 8.96 -7.08
N THR A 78 -6.91 8.00 -7.99
CA THR A 78 -6.64 6.59 -7.75
C THR A 78 -5.97 5.97 -8.98
N MET A 79 -4.95 5.14 -8.78
CA MET A 79 -4.25 4.45 -9.85
C MET A 79 -3.97 2.99 -9.46
N GLU A 80 -4.38 2.04 -10.30
CA GLU A 80 -4.13 0.62 -10.06
C GLU A 80 -2.67 0.26 -10.35
N HIS A 81 -2.05 -0.44 -9.40
CA HIS A 81 -0.73 -1.01 -9.56
C HIS A 81 -0.78 -2.19 -10.51
N GLN A 82 0.07 -2.18 -11.53
CA GLN A 82 -0.03 -3.13 -12.65
C GLN A 82 0.42 -4.55 -12.28
N ILE A 83 1.35 -4.67 -11.33
CA ILE A 83 1.82 -5.96 -10.84
C ILE A 83 0.92 -6.43 -9.70
N ARG A 84 0.58 -7.71 -9.70
CA ARG A 84 -0.23 -8.40 -8.69
C ARG A 84 0.60 -9.44 -7.95
N ALA A 85 0.34 -9.66 -6.66
CA ALA A 85 0.81 -10.88 -6.00
C ALA A 85 -0.09 -12.04 -6.41
N GLN A 86 0.48 -13.21 -6.69
CA GLN A 86 -0.30 -14.39 -7.11
C GLN A 86 -0.69 -15.29 -5.94
N SER A 87 -0.25 -14.95 -4.72
CA SER A 87 -0.50 -15.72 -3.51
C SER A 87 -0.41 -14.86 -2.25
N ASP A 88 -0.86 -15.40 -1.12
CA ASP A 88 -0.68 -14.80 0.21
C ASP A 88 0.79 -14.83 0.67
N GLU A 89 1.57 -15.79 0.20
CA GLU A 89 3.00 -15.92 0.52
C GLU A 89 3.81 -14.80 -0.16
N ASP A 90 3.47 -14.44 -1.39
CA ASP A 90 4.11 -13.36 -2.13
C ASP A 90 3.66 -11.96 -1.69
N ALA A 91 2.50 -11.86 -1.04
CA ALA A 91 1.83 -10.60 -0.76
C ALA A 91 2.69 -9.61 0.07
N PRO A 92 3.43 -10.01 1.11
CA PRO A 92 4.26 -9.08 1.88
C PRO A 92 5.37 -8.43 1.03
N ARG A 93 6.12 -9.23 0.28
CA ARG A 93 7.18 -8.73 -0.60
C ARG A 93 6.61 -7.86 -1.72
N TRP A 94 5.49 -8.30 -2.31
CA TRP A 94 4.82 -7.53 -3.35
C TRP A 94 4.28 -6.18 -2.82
N ALA A 95 3.70 -6.13 -1.61
CA ALA A 95 3.23 -4.88 -1.02
C ALA A 95 4.39 -3.91 -0.74
N GLN A 96 5.55 -4.40 -0.28
CA GLN A 96 6.77 -3.60 -0.17
C GLN A 96 7.21 -3.03 -1.53
N LEU A 97 7.09 -3.81 -2.62
CA LEU A 97 7.36 -3.33 -3.98
C LEU A 97 6.39 -2.23 -4.43
N VAL A 98 5.08 -2.39 -4.17
CA VAL A 98 4.08 -1.35 -4.46
C VAL A 98 4.45 -0.04 -3.75
N ILE A 99 4.79 -0.12 -2.48
CA ILE A 99 5.22 1.01 -1.66
C ILE A 99 6.52 1.63 -2.21
N TYR A 100 7.49 0.80 -2.60
CA TYR A 100 8.74 1.23 -3.23
C TYR A 100 8.45 2.04 -4.50
N ASP A 101 7.60 1.54 -5.40
CA ASP A 101 7.31 2.20 -6.67
C ASP A 101 6.62 3.56 -6.47
N ILE A 102 5.73 3.65 -5.47
CA ILE A 102 5.10 4.92 -5.07
C ILE A 102 6.15 5.91 -4.57
N LEU A 103 7.06 5.48 -3.69
CA LEU A 103 8.11 6.34 -3.13
C LEU A 103 9.13 6.76 -4.20
N ALA A 104 9.55 5.85 -5.07
CA ALA A 104 10.45 6.14 -6.17
C ALA A 104 9.84 7.16 -7.15
N SER A 105 8.55 7.02 -7.45
CA SER A 105 7.80 8.01 -8.23
C SER A 105 7.75 9.36 -7.52
N ALA A 106 7.44 9.38 -6.22
CA ALA A 106 7.38 10.62 -5.43
C ALA A 106 8.73 11.35 -5.36
N VAL A 107 9.85 10.62 -5.19
CA VAL A 107 11.20 11.20 -5.22
C VAL A 107 11.48 11.84 -6.58
N LYS A 108 11.17 11.14 -7.68
CA LYS A 108 11.43 11.61 -9.04
C LYS A 108 10.58 12.83 -9.43
N SER A 109 9.36 12.90 -8.91
CA SER A 109 8.40 13.96 -9.21
C SER A 109 8.42 15.12 -8.20
N ALA A 110 9.27 15.07 -7.18
CA ALA A 110 9.35 16.10 -6.16
C ALA A 110 9.80 17.45 -6.75
N PRO A 111 9.14 18.57 -6.42
CA PRO A 111 9.48 19.89 -6.96
C PRO A 111 10.77 20.48 -6.36
N SER A 112 11.30 19.90 -5.28
CA SER A 112 12.53 20.32 -4.63
C SER A 112 13.14 19.20 -3.79
N GLU A 113 14.43 19.36 -3.43
CA GLU A 113 15.13 18.43 -2.53
C GLU A 113 14.49 18.35 -1.14
N ALA A 114 13.97 19.47 -0.64
CA ALA A 114 13.25 19.49 0.64
C ALA A 114 11.97 18.66 0.58
N ALA A 115 11.22 18.75 -0.54
CA ALA A 115 10.04 17.92 -0.75
C ALA A 115 10.38 16.44 -0.98
N ALA A 116 11.55 16.13 -1.53
CA ALA A 116 12.04 14.78 -1.75
C ALA A 116 12.57 14.09 -0.48
N ALA A 117 12.84 14.83 0.60
CA ALA A 117 13.54 14.32 1.78
C ALA A 117 12.83 13.11 2.43
N MET A 118 11.54 13.27 2.80
CA MET A 118 10.75 12.19 3.41
C MET A 118 10.52 11.00 2.45
N PRO A 119 10.12 11.22 1.17
CA PRO A 119 10.05 10.13 0.20
C PRO A 119 11.37 9.35 0.10
N ARG A 120 12.52 10.04 0.09
CA ARG A 120 13.84 9.41 -0.04
C ARG A 120 14.24 8.62 1.19
N GLU A 121 13.98 9.14 2.39
CA GLU A 121 14.21 8.43 3.66
C GLU A 121 13.41 7.12 3.71
N ARG A 122 12.10 7.20 3.43
CA ARG A 122 11.21 6.03 3.41
C ARG A 122 11.62 5.06 2.30
N LEU A 123 11.98 5.55 1.12
CA LEU A 123 12.43 4.72 0.00
C LEU A 123 13.66 3.91 0.40
N ALA A 124 14.67 4.55 0.98
CA ALA A 124 15.90 3.87 1.39
C ALA A 124 15.61 2.71 2.37
N LYS A 125 14.68 2.91 3.30
CA LYS A 125 14.27 1.86 4.24
C LYS A 125 13.56 0.70 3.53
N VAL A 126 12.62 0.97 2.63
CA VAL A 126 11.91 -0.07 1.87
C VAL A 126 12.87 -0.85 0.97
N SER A 127 13.83 -0.17 0.33
CA SER A 127 14.87 -0.82 -0.48
C SER A 127 15.67 -1.83 0.35
N GLN A 128 16.08 -1.47 1.57
CA GLN A 128 16.81 -2.39 2.45
C GLN A 128 15.98 -3.61 2.85
N LEU A 129 14.66 -3.48 3.00
CA LEU A 129 13.78 -4.61 3.30
C LEU A 129 13.69 -5.57 2.10
N LEU A 130 13.57 -5.02 0.89
CA LEU A 130 13.51 -5.81 -0.35
C LEU A 130 14.82 -6.56 -0.67
N GLU A 131 15.96 -6.08 -0.16
CA GLU A 131 17.28 -6.72 -0.31
C GLU A 131 17.53 -7.86 0.70
N ARG A 132 16.79 -7.94 1.81
CA ARG A 132 17.03 -8.89 2.92
C ARG A 132 16.42 -10.28 2.72
N LEU A 133 15.67 -10.48 1.65
CA LEU A 133 14.93 -11.70 1.31
C LEU A 133 15.38 -12.21 -0.06
#